data_AF-Q2PA34-F1
#
_entry.id   AF-Q2PA34-F1
#
_cell.length_a   1.000
_cell.length_b   1.000
_cell.length_c   1.000
_cell.angle_alpha   90.00
_cell.angle_beta   90.00
_cell.angle_gamma   90.00
#
_symmetry.space_group_name_H-M   'P 1'
#
loop_
_entity.id
_entity.type
_entity.pdbx_description
1 polymer ?
#
loop_
_entity_poly.entity_id
_entity_poly.type
_entity_poly.pdbx_seq_one_letter_code
_entity_poly.pdbx_strand_id
1 'polypeptide(L)'
;TAFFHGELEEQIIMSQPEGFEDQSKGDWVCLLKKSLYGLKQSPRQWYLRFDSFMMKLCFQRCNIRLLCLLQRDIRGHGYLILYVDDM
;
A
#
# COMPACT_ATOMS: atom_id res chain seq x y z
N THR A 1 -3.50 -3.28 8.36
CA THR A 1 -4.40 -2.29 7.69
C THR A 1 -3.70 -1.45 6.64
N ALA A 2 -2.37 -1.33 6.66
CA ALA A 2 -1.56 -0.62 5.65
C ALA A 2 -2.01 -0.86 4.20
N PHE A 3 -2.16 -2.12 3.79
CA PHE A 3 -2.46 -2.48 2.40
C PHE A 3 -3.88 -2.13 1.93
N PHE A 4 -4.86 -1.92 2.80
CA PHE A 4 -6.23 -1.61 2.37
C PHE A 4 -6.39 -0.19 1.79
N HIS A 5 -5.37 0.65 1.92
CA HIS A 5 -5.37 2.03 1.43
C HIS A 5 -4.59 2.21 0.12
N GLY A 6 -3.99 1.14 -0.41
CA GLY A 6 -3.43 1.14 -1.76
C GLY A 6 -4.56 1.12 -2.79
N GLU A 7 -4.57 2.11 -3.68
CA GLU A 7 -5.38 2.02 -4.89
C GLU A 7 -4.77 0.97 -5.81
N LEU A 8 -5.63 0.23 -6.50
CA LEU A 8 -5.19 -0.73 -7.51
C LEU A 8 -5.14 -0.01 -8.87
N GLU A 9 -3.95 0.10 -9.45
CA GLU A 9 -3.80 0.56 -10.85
C GLU A 9 -4.36 -0.47 -11.84
N GLU A 10 -4.36 -1.74 -11.46
CA GLU A 10 -4.81 -2.86 -12.28
C GLU A 10 -6.18 -3.36 -11.83
N GLN A 11 -6.99 -3.81 -12.79
CA GLN A 11 -8.27 -4.45 -12.50
C GLN A 11 -8.04 -5.90 -12.08
N ILE A 12 -8.18 -6.18 -10.78
CA ILE A 12 -7.97 -7.53 -10.23
C ILE A 12 -9.32 -8.15 -9.89
N ILE A 13 -9.52 -9.37 -10.37
CA ILE A 13 -10.71 -10.18 -10.12
C ILE A 13 -10.29 -11.40 -9.33
N MET A 14 -11.13 -11.82 -8.38
CA MET A 14 -10.95 -13.02 -7.60
C MET A 14 -12.21 -13.87 -7.62
N SER A 15 -12.06 -15.18 -7.35
CA SER A 15 -13.21 -16.03 -7.09
C SER A 15 -13.99 -15.51 -5.87
N GLN A 16 -15.26 -15.88 -5.78
CA GLN A 16 -16.05 -15.60 -4.60
C GLN A 16 -15.38 -16.20 -3.37
N PRO A 17 -15.27 -15.46 -2.26
CA PRO A 17 -14.68 -15.99 -1.03
C PRO A 17 -15.62 -17.00 -0.39
N GLU A 18 -15.03 -18.01 0.24
CA GLU A 18 -15.75 -19.05 0.95
C GLU A 18 -16.71 -18.44 1.98
N GLY A 19 -17.98 -18.87 1.96
CA GLY A 19 -19.04 -18.35 2.82
C GLY A 19 -19.74 -17.07 2.32
N PHE A 20 -19.30 -16.48 1.21
CA PHE A 20 -19.96 -15.33 0.54
C PHE A 20 -20.43 -15.65 -0.88
N GLU A 21 -20.40 -16.93 -1.27
CA GLU A 21 -20.83 -17.41 -2.57
C GLU A 21 -22.36 -17.24 -2.73
N ASP A 22 -22.77 -16.57 -3.80
CA ASP A 22 -24.16 -16.53 -4.21
C ASP A 22 -24.51 -17.83 -4.92
N GLN A 23 -25.34 -18.67 -4.28
CA GLN A 23 -25.77 -19.98 -4.81
C GLN A 23 -26.49 -19.86 -6.17
N SER A 24 -27.09 -18.71 -6.48
CA SER A 24 -27.74 -18.47 -7.77
C SER A 24 -26.76 -18.01 -8.86
N LYS A 25 -25.51 -17.68 -8.49
CA LYS A 25 -24.49 -17.08 -9.36
C LYS A 25 -23.10 -17.65 -9.07
N GLY A 26 -22.97 -18.97 -9.11
CA GLY A 26 -21.71 -19.67 -8.84
C GLY A 26 -20.54 -19.22 -9.72
N ASP A 27 -20.81 -18.81 -10.97
CA ASP A 27 -19.77 -18.40 -11.93
C ASP A 27 -19.31 -16.94 -11.77
N TRP A 28 -19.86 -16.20 -10.80
CA TRP A 28 -19.47 -14.80 -10.59
C TRP A 28 -18.10 -14.68 -9.94
N VAL A 29 -17.45 -13.56 -10.25
CA VAL A 29 -16.15 -13.17 -9.72
C VAL A 29 -16.26 -11.83 -9.02
N CYS A 30 -15.47 -11.62 -7.97
CA CYS A 30 -15.43 -10.37 -7.24
C CYS A 30 -14.38 -9.43 -7.83
N LEU A 31 -14.80 -8.21 -8.16
CA LEU A 31 -13.86 -7.14 -8.52
C LEU A 31 -13.24 -6.53 -7.26
N LEU A 32 -11.92 -6.59 -7.18
CA LEU A 32 -11.17 -6.03 -6.08
C LEU A 32 -11.02 -4.51 -6.25
N LYS A 33 -11.54 -3.74 -5.28
CA LYS A 33 -11.50 -2.27 -5.30
C LYS A 33 -10.32 -1.66 -4.54
N LYS A 34 -9.65 -2.43 -3.69
CA LYS A 34 -8.53 -2.03 -2.84
C LYS A 34 -7.50 -3.16 -2.76
N SER A 35 -6.23 -2.82 -2.56
CA SER A 35 -5.22 -3.87 -2.39
C SER A 35 -5.48 -4.70 -1.13
N LEU A 36 -5.42 -6.02 -1.28
CA LEU A 36 -5.43 -6.98 -0.18
C LEU A 36 -4.01 -7.37 0.21
N TYR A 37 -3.82 -7.82 1.45
CA TYR A 37 -2.56 -8.45 1.84
C TYR A 37 -2.29 -9.71 0.99
N GLY A 38 -1.03 -10.01 0.72
CA GLY A 38 -0.63 -11.19 -0.06
C GLY A 38 -0.66 -11.02 -1.59
N LEU A 39 -1.20 -9.92 -2.12
CA LEU A 39 -1.03 -9.64 -3.54
C LEU A 39 0.39 -9.12 -3.81
N LYS A 40 1.02 -9.61 -4.88
CA LYS A 40 2.40 -9.27 -5.26
C LYS A 40 2.63 -7.77 -5.43
N GLN A 41 1.61 -7.03 -5.86
CA GLN A 41 1.67 -5.58 -6.08
C GLN A 41 1.27 -4.74 -4.85
N SER A 42 0.69 -5.35 -3.81
CA SER A 42 0.25 -4.60 -2.62
C SER A 42 1.39 -3.86 -1.90
N PRO A 43 2.61 -4.44 -1.73
CA PRO A 43 3.74 -3.71 -1.16
C PRO A 43 4.12 -2.48 -1.97
N ARG A 44 4.11 -2.58 -3.30
CA ARG A 44 4.44 -1.46 -4.19
C ARG A 44 3.39 -0.36 -4.13
N GLN A 45 2.10 -0.70 -4.17
CA GLN A 45 1.03 0.31 -4.13
C GLN A 45 0.97 1.03 -2.79
N TRP A 46 1.21 0.28 -1.71
CA TRP A 46 1.35 0.89 -0.39
C TRP A 46 2.55 1.84 -0.32
N TYR A 47 3.72 1.43 -0.83
CA TYR A 47 4.90 2.28 -0.89
C TYR A 47 4.64 3.59 -1.65
N LEU A 48 4.02 3.52 -2.84
CA LEU A 48 3.70 4.71 -3.63
C LEU A 48 2.76 5.66 -2.88
N ARG A 49 1.76 5.12 -2.19
CA ARG A 49 0.84 5.92 -1.38
C ARG A 49 1.57 6.59 -0.22
N PHE A 50 2.36 5.81 0.52
CA PHE A 50 3.13 6.29 1.66
C PHE A 50 4.12 7.39 1.25
N ASP A 51 4.86 7.15 0.19
CA ASP A 51 5.83 8.08 -0.37
C ASP A 51 5.18 9.40 -0.80
N SER A 52 4.05 9.35 -1.52
CA SER A 52 3.29 10.55 -1.91
C SER A 52 2.81 11.36 -0.70
N PHE A 53 2.48 10.69 0.41
CA PHE A 53 2.04 11.32 1.65
C PHE A 53 3.21 12.00 2.37
N MET A 54 4.37 11.34 2.44
CA MET A 54 5.56 11.89 3.08
C MET A 54 6.13 13.09 2.32
N MET A 55 6.08 13.07 0.99
CA MET A 55 6.42 14.24 0.17
C MET A 55 5.53 15.45 0.48
N LYS A 56 4.23 15.24 0.75
CA LYS A 56 3.32 16.31 1.20
C LYS A 56 3.66 16.86 2.58
N LEU A 57 4.27 16.03 3.43
CA LEU A 57 4.78 16.43 4.74
C LEU A 57 6.19 17.07 4.67
N CYS A 58 6.68 17.38 3.47
CA CYS A 58 8.01 17.96 3.24
C CYS A 58 9.18 17.05 3.67
N PHE A 59 8.98 15.73 3.69
CA PHE A 59 10.10 14.80 3.82
C PHE A 59 10.81 14.63 2.48
N GLN A 60 12.13 14.47 2.52
CA GLN A 60 12.97 14.18 1.37
C GLN A 60 13.46 12.74 1.40
N ARG A 61 13.50 12.10 0.22
CA ARG A 61 14.03 10.75 0.04
C ARG A 61 15.56 10.76 0.09
N CYS A 62 16.15 9.86 0.87
CA CYS A 62 17.56 9.51 0.75
C CYS A 62 17.75 8.39 -0.28
N ASN A 63 18.84 8.47 -1.05
CA ASN A 63 19.16 7.57 -2.16
C ASN A 63 19.68 6.17 -1.71
N ILE A 64 19.34 5.74 -0.49
CA ILE A 64 19.79 4.48 0.10
C ILE A 64 18.71 3.41 -0.16
N ARG A 65 19.14 2.16 -0.39
CA ARG A 65 18.24 1.01 -0.64
C ARG A 65 17.19 0.79 0.47
N LEU A 66 17.47 1.26 1.68
CA LEU A 66 16.48 1.54 2.73
C LEU A 66 16.08 3.01 2.60
N LEU A 67 14.80 3.27 2.31
CA LEU A 67 14.31 4.64 2.18
C LEU A 67 14.38 5.32 3.56
N CYS A 68 15.38 6.17 3.76
CA CYS A 68 15.39 7.13 4.86
C CYS A 68 14.65 8.39 4.40
N LEU A 69 13.66 8.83 5.18
CA LEU A 69 12.95 10.08 4.96
C LEU A 69 13.44 11.13 5.96
N LEU A 70 13.87 12.28 5.44
CA LEU A 70 14.37 13.41 6.21
C LEU A 70 13.36 14.55 6.20
N GLN A 71 12.86 14.97 7.36
CA GLN A 71 12.16 16.25 7.52
C GLN A 71 13.06 17.21 8.29
N ARG A 72 13.31 18.38 7.71
CA ARG A 72 13.93 19.51 8.42
C ARG A 72 12.81 20.46 8.84
N ASP A 73 12.44 20.42 10.11
CA ASP A 73 11.68 21.51 10.74
C ASP A 73 12.65 22.37 11.57
N ILE A 74 12.25 23.61 11.85
CA ILE A 74 12.95 24.59 12.68
C ILE A 74 13.16 24.05 14.12
N ARG A 75 12.44 22.98 14.49
CA ARG A 75 12.43 22.34 15.82
C ARG A 75 13.23 21.03 15.92
N GLY A 76 13.82 20.53 14.82
CA GLY A 76 14.65 19.32 14.86
C GLY A 76 14.64 18.50 13.57
N HIS A 77 15.51 17.49 13.54
CA HIS A 77 15.63 16.53 12.44
C HIS A 77 14.88 15.24 12.78
N GLY A 78 13.89 14.87 11.97
CA GLY A 78 13.20 13.57 12.05
C GLY A 78 13.73 12.62 10.99
N TYR A 79 14.09 11.40 11.42
CA TYR A 79 14.53 10.32 10.54
C TYR A 79 13.51 9.19 10.61
N LEU A 80 12.98 8.77 9.46
CA LEU A 80 12.17 7.57 9.35
C LEU A 80 12.86 6.59 8.40
N ILE A 81 13.01 5.34 8.81
CA ILE A 81 13.59 4.26 8.01
C ILE A 81 12.47 3.26 7.73
N LEU A 82 12.28 2.91 6.46
CA LEU A 82 11.24 1.98 6.06
C LEU A 82 11.82 0.66 5.57
N TYR A 83 11.39 -0.44 6.20
CA TYR A 83 11.66 -1.80 5.75
C TYR A 83 10.37 -2.40 5.21
N VAL A 84 10.46 -3.10 4.07
CA VAL A 84 9.28 -3.50 3.27
C VAL A 84 8.33 -4.46 4.02
N ASP A 85 8.78 -5.10 5.10
CA ASP A 85 7.97 -5.98 5.96
C ASP A 85 7.71 -5.45 7.39
N ASP A 86 8.50 -4.48 7.88
CA ASP A 86 8.36 -3.92 9.24
C ASP A 86 8.37 -2.39 9.20
N MET A 87 7.34 -1.80 9.80
CA MET A 87 7.20 -0.36 10.05
C MET A 87 7.60 -0.03 11.48
#